data_AF-A0AAW3DF55-F1
#
_entry.id   AF-A0AAW3DF55-F1
#
_cell.length_a   1.000
_cell.length_b   1.000
_cell.length_c   1.000
_cell.angle_alpha   90.00
_cell.angle_beta   90.00
_cell.angle_gamma   90.00
#
_symmetry.space_group_name_H-M   'P 1'
#
loop_
_entity.id
_entity.type
_entity.pdbx_description
1 polymer ?
#
loop_
_entity_poly.entity_id
_entity_poly.type
_entity_poly.pdbx_seq_one_letter_code
_entity_poly.pdbx_strand_id
1 'polypeptide(L)' 'FENLIYTYRIFREHQGYFRIQTSKDVPEMIFRTLKDLIYTYEKPNQGLITNLRYPVEKQKALQRSQ' A
#
# COMPACT_ATOMS: atom_id res chain seq x y z
N PHE A 1 -5.92 16.73 -7.63
CA PHE A 1 -5.17 15.47 -7.84
C PHE A 1 -5.60 14.91 -9.17
N GLU A 2 -4.63 14.61 -10.04
CA GLU A 2 -4.91 14.05 -11.36
C GLU A 2 -5.64 12.71 -11.19
N ASN A 3 -6.60 12.41 -12.08
CA ASN A 3 -7.40 11.17 -12.09
C ASN A 3 -6.53 9.96 -12.49
N LEU A 4 -5.44 9.75 -11.74
CA LEU A 4 -4.39 8.77 -11.99
C LEU A 4 -4.34 7.74 -10.88
N ILE A 5 -3.96 6.52 -11.25
CA ILE A 5 -3.72 5.42 -10.33
C ILE A 5 -2.21 5.28 -10.16
N TYR A 6 -1.74 5.51 -8.93
CA TYR A 6 -0.33 5.31 -8.57
C TYR A 6 -0.17 3.90 -7.99
N THR A 7 0.58 3.05 -8.68
CA THR A 7 0.83 1.66 -8.27
C THR A 7 2.21 1.53 -7.65
N TYR A 8 2.27 0.93 -6.46
CA TYR A 8 3.51 0.65 -5.73
C TYR A 8 3.70 -0.85 -5.57
N ARG A 9 4.95 -1.31 -5.61
CA ARG A 9 5.28 -2.74 -5.44
C ARG A 9 5.57 -3.02 -3.98
N ILE A 10 4.93 -4.05 -3.43
CA ILE A 10 5.20 -4.58 -2.09
C ILE A 10 5.80 -5.98 -2.26
N PHE A 11 6.98 -6.18 -1.67
CA PHE A 11 7.72 -7.43 -1.67
C PHE A 11 7.65 -8.08 -0.29
N ARG A 12 7.62 -9.40 -0.25
CA ARG A 12 7.73 -10.18 0.99
C ARG A 12 9.14 -10.74 1.09
N GLU A 13 9.84 -10.38 2.15
CA GLU A 13 11.23 -10.76 2.40
C GLU A 13 11.34 -12.10 3.14
N HIS A 14 12.55 -12.65 3.21
CA HIS A 14 12.88 -14.00 3.71
C HIS A 14 12.47 -14.31 5.17
N GLN A 15 11.95 -13.34 5.92
CA GLN A 15 11.47 -13.53 7.30
C GLN A 15 10.01 -13.06 7.49
N GLY A 16 9.26 -12.90 6.38
CA GLY A 16 7.86 -12.46 6.42
C GLY A 16 7.67 -10.95 6.55
N TYR A 17 8.76 -10.17 6.63
CA TYR A 17 8.71 -8.72 6.52
C TYR A 17 8.24 -8.27 5.12
N PHE A 18 7.73 -7.05 5.06
CA PHE A 18 7.27 -6.40 3.85
C PHE A 18 8.16 -5.20 3.52
N ARG A 19 8.58 -5.11 2.27
CA ARG A 19 9.32 -3.98 1.71
C ARG A 19 8.49 -3.34 0.62
N ILE A 20 8.46 -2.02 0.54
CA ILE A 20 7.69 -1.30 -0.47
C ILE A 20 8.62 -0.39 -1.27
N GLN A 21 8.44 -0.38 -2.58
CA GLN A 21 9.19 0.49 -3.48
C GLN A 21 8.40 1.78 -3.72
N THR A 22 8.88 2.89 -3.17
CA THR A 22 8.34 4.25 -3.35
C THR A 22 9.31 5.11 -4.20
N SER A 23 9.20 6.44 -4.13
CA SER A 23 10.12 7.34 -4.85
C SER A 23 11.58 7.08 -4.47
N LYS A 24 12.50 7.29 -5.41
CA LYS A 24 13.95 7.07 -5.21
C LYS A 24 14.56 7.90 -4.09
N ASP A 25 13.93 9.03 -3.76
CA ASP A 25 14.44 9.98 -2.76
C ASP A 25 14.04 9.61 -1.32
N VAL A 26 13.24 8.56 -1.14
CA VAL A 26 12.75 8.12 0.16
C VAL A 26 13.51 6.88 0.60
N PRO A 27 14.06 6.85 1.83
CA PRO A 27 14.68 5.66 2.37
C PRO A 27 13.75 4.46 2.32
N GLU A 28 14.30 3.30 2.01
CA GLU A 28 13.54 2.07 1.96
C GLU A 28 13.05 1.67 3.37
N MET A 29 11.76 1.39 3.48
CA MET A 29 11.13 1.00 4.74
C MET A 29 10.77 -0.49 4.73
N ILE A 30 11.06 -1.16 5.85
CA ILE A 30 10.75 -2.57 6.11
C ILE A 30 9.72 -2.65 7.23
N PHE A 31 8.64 -3.40 7.00
CA PHE A 31 7.51 -3.53 7.91
C PHE A 31 7.33 -4.98 8.37
N ARG A 32 6.95 -5.19 9.63
CA ARG A 32 6.67 -6.54 10.16
C ARG A 32 5.34 -7.09 9.63
N THR A 33 4.35 -6.22 9.50
CA THR A 33 3.00 -6.58 9.04
C THR A 33 2.50 -5.61 7.98
N LEU A 34 1.53 -6.06 7.17
CA LEU A 34 0.83 -5.17 6.24
C LEU A 34 0.04 -4.06 6.97
N LYS A 35 -0.41 -4.30 8.20
CA LYS A 35 -1.12 -3.29 8.99
C LYS A 35 -0.19 -2.13 9.36
N ASP A 36 1.05 -2.43 9.77
CA ASP A 36 2.04 -1.39 10.09
C ASP A 36 2.43 -0.58 8.87
N LEU A 37 2.53 -1.24 7.70
CA LEU A 37 2.75 -0.59 6.41
C LEU A 37 1.61 0.40 6.12
N ILE A 38 0.35 -0.05 6.18
CA ILE A 38 -0.82 0.81 5.92
C ILE A 38 -0.84 2.00 6.87
N TYR A 39 -0.72 1.76 8.19
CA TYR A 39 -0.74 2.80 9.22
C TYR A 39 0.35 3.87 9.01
N THR A 40 1.53 3.46 8.54
CA THR A 40 2.60 4.40 8.21
C THR A 40 2.19 5.30 7.06
N TYR A 41 1.67 4.72 5.97
CA TYR A 41 1.29 5.47 4.77
C TYR A 41 -0.05 6.20 4.82
N GLU A 42 -0.82 6.03 5.90
CA GLU A 42 -1.94 6.91 6.23
C GLU A 42 -1.46 8.33 6.60
N LYS A 43 -0.21 8.45 7.08
CA LYS A 43 0.40 9.74 7.41
C LYS A 43 0.92 10.45 6.15
N PRO A 44 0.83 11.79 6.09
CA PRO A 44 1.37 12.55 4.96
C PRO A 44 2.90 12.46 4.89
N ASN A 45 3.45 12.74 3.70
CA ASN A 45 4.88 12.88 3.45
C ASN A 45 5.74 11.63 3.75
N GLN A 46 5.17 10.43 3.59
CA GLN A 46 5.90 9.16 3.79
C GLN A 46 6.43 8.54 2.48
N GLY A 47 6.34 9.25 1.36
CA GLY A 47 6.86 8.80 0.07
C GLY A 47 5.84 8.29 -0.96
N LEU A 48 4.55 8.30 -0.62
CA LEU A 48 3.48 8.20 -1.61
C LEU A 48 3.10 9.59 -2.12
N ILE A 49 2.64 9.64 -3.38
CA ILE A 49 2.06 10.86 -3.98
C ILE A 49 0.87 11.38 -3.16
N THR A 50 0.07 10.48 -2.60
CA THR A 50 -1.02 10.82 -1.68
C THR A 50 -1.05 9.83 -0.54
N ASN A 51 -1.36 10.30 0.68
CA ASN A 51 -1.50 9.44 1.84
C ASN A 51 -2.77 8.57 1.73
N LEU A 52 -2.72 7.38 2.31
CA LEU A 52 -3.88 6.49 2.37
C LEU A 52 -4.96 7.11 3.28
N ARG A 53 -6.22 7.05 2.84
CA ARG A 53 -7.35 7.66 3.56
C ARG A 53 -8.59 6.77 3.59
N TYR A 54 -8.97 6.26 2.42
CA TYR A 54 -10.21 5.52 2.24
C TYR A 54 -9.88 4.12 1.72
N PRO A 55 -9.90 3.08 2.56
CA PRO A 55 -9.70 1.71 2.10
C PRO A 55 -10.85 1.32 1.17
N VAL A 56 -10.51 0.83 -0.01
CA VAL A 56 -11.49 0.30 -0.97
C VAL A 56 -11.65 -1.19 -0.69
N GLU A 57 -12.79 -1.57 -0.12
CA GLU A 57 -13.08 -2.97 0.17
C GLU A 57 -13.29 -3.77 -1.12
N LYS A 58 -12.86 -5.04 -1.08
CA LYS A 58 -13.12 -5.97 -2.18
C LYS A 58 -14.63 -6.13 -2.33
N GLN A 59 -15.16 -5.84 -3.51
CA GLN A 59 -16.57 -6.11 -3.81
C GLN A 59 -16.85 -7.60 -3.58
N LYS A 60 -17.87 -7.89 -2.76
CA LYS A 60 -18.38 -9.26 -2.63
C LYS A 60 -18.81 -9.70 -4.02
N ALA A 61 -18.27 -10.83 -4.50
CA ALA A 61 -18.76 -11.42 -5.73
C ALA A 61 -20.26 -11.65 -5.55
N LEU A 62 -21.08 -11.00 -6.37
CA LEU A 62 -22.46 -11.45 -6.55
C LEU A 62 -22.33 -12.91 -6.99
N GLN A 63 -22.81 -13.83 -6.17
CA GLN A 63 -22.89 -15.22 -6.58
C GLN A 63 -23.69 -15.23 -7.87
N ARG A 64 -23.01 -15.53 -8.99
CA ARG A 64 -23.72 -15.86 -10.23
C ARG A 64 -24.49 -17.12 -9.89
N SER A 65 -25.80 -16.99 -9.69
CA SER A 65 -26.71 -18.14 -9.72
C SER A 65 -26.50 -18.81 -11.07
N GLN A 66 -25.89 -19.99 -11.06
CA GLN A 66 -25.86 -20.88 -12.21
C GLN A 66 -27.23 -21.53 -12.37
#